data_AF-A0A959NHG8-F1
#
_entry.id   AF-A0A959NHG8-F1
#
_cell.length_a   1.000
_cell.length_b   1.000
_cell.length_c   1.000
_cell.angle_alpha   90.00
_cell.angle_beta   90.00
_cell.angle_gamma   90.00
#
_symmetry.space_group_name_H-M   'P 1'
#
loop_
_entity.id
_entity.type
_entity.pdbx_description
1 polymer ?
#
loop_
_entity_poly.entity_id
_entity_poly.type
_entity_poly.pdbx_seq_one_letter_code
_entity_poly.pdbx_strand_id
1 'polypeptide(L)'
;MSVIFAFAGKANAGMDDFHADYFFTKTDTSHFPLRDRRGDPYSTTHRRNSFDFSDTSYIKRSVQYDPKTKQYYIIEKIGDTYYRTPTAFSMQDFLQLQGRKDEEDYFKKKAALLSDMNRRLFKPKFRVSSGWFNRIMGVGPDGKLNIDIHPSGYVDFLAGYQGQKVNNPTLPERA
;
A
#
# COMPACT_ATOMS: atom_id res chain seq x y z
N MET A 1 44.35 27.79 58.78
CA MET A 1 43.23 28.63 59.25
C MET A 1 42.36 28.95 58.06
N SER A 2 41.08 28.63 58.17
CA SER A 2 40.00 28.99 57.25
C SER A 2 39.76 30.51 57.29
N VAL A 3 39.41 31.14 56.16
CA VAL A 3 38.27 32.08 56.10
C VAL A 3 37.68 32.04 54.67
N ILE A 4 36.46 31.52 54.61
CA ILE A 4 35.51 31.64 53.51
C ILE A 4 34.91 33.05 53.57
N PHE A 5 34.91 33.80 52.47
CA PHE A 5 34.06 34.97 52.35
C PHE A 5 32.72 34.58 51.71
N ALA A 6 31.67 34.62 52.52
CA ALA A 6 30.29 34.54 52.08
C ALA A 6 29.80 35.95 51.72
N PHE A 7 29.36 36.14 50.48
CA PHE A 7 28.45 37.23 50.14
C PHE A 7 27.05 36.66 50.04
N ALA A 8 26.23 36.95 51.05
CA ALA A 8 24.80 36.72 51.03
C ALA A 8 24.11 37.94 50.40
N GLY A 9 23.57 37.75 49.20
CA GLY A 9 22.60 38.65 48.60
C GLY A 9 21.38 37.83 48.17
N LYS A 10 20.31 37.86 48.96
CA LYS A 10 18.99 37.34 48.57
C LYS A 10 18.11 38.52 48.15
N ALA A 11 17.68 38.54 46.89
CA ALA A 11 16.25 38.45 46.52
C ALA A 11 16.07 38.69 45.01
N ASN A 12 15.50 37.67 44.36
CA ASN A 12 14.63 37.66 43.18
C ASN A 12 14.80 38.78 42.13
N ALA A 13 15.44 38.42 41.03
CA ALA A 13 15.23 39.05 39.73
C ALA A 13 14.61 38.00 38.78
N GLY A 14 13.67 38.47 37.95
CA GLY A 14 12.71 37.70 37.18
C GLY A 14 13.31 36.60 36.31
N MET A 15 12.51 35.56 36.17
CA MET A 15 12.72 34.41 35.31
C MET A 15 11.97 34.71 34.02
N ASP A 16 12.58 35.53 33.16
CA ASP A 16 11.93 36.02 31.94
C ASP A 16 12.69 35.51 30.71
N ASP A 17 12.11 34.45 30.12
CA ASP A 17 12.02 34.14 28.70
C ASP A 17 13.32 33.91 27.90
N PHE A 18 13.86 32.70 28.03
CA PHE A 18 14.54 32.05 26.91
C PHE A 18 13.49 31.75 25.82
N HIS A 19 13.33 32.65 24.86
CA HIS A 19 12.56 32.40 23.64
C HIS A 19 13.17 31.24 22.85
N ALA A 20 12.60 30.05 23.02
CA ALA A 20 12.86 28.87 22.20
C ALA A 20 12.17 29.01 20.84
N ASP A 21 12.55 30.02 20.06
CA ASP A 21 12.13 30.15 18.68
C ASP A 21 13.19 29.51 17.79
N TYR A 22 12.94 28.28 17.29
CA TYR A 22 13.21 27.83 15.92
C TYR A 22 12.65 26.41 15.68
N PHE A 23 11.37 26.21 15.98
CA PHE A 23 10.56 25.27 15.20
C PHE A 23 9.32 26.02 14.75
N PHE A 24 9.36 26.56 13.53
CA PHE A 24 8.18 27.09 12.87
C PHE A 24 7.16 25.94 12.68
N THR A 25 6.28 25.72 13.66
CA THR A 25 5.01 25.05 13.39
C THR A 25 4.06 26.11 12.84
N LYS A 26 4.36 26.59 11.63
CA LYS A 26 3.36 27.33 10.86
C LYS A 26 2.23 26.34 10.62
N THR A 27 1.11 26.52 11.31
CA THR A 27 -0.06 25.68 11.10
C THR A 27 -0.54 25.94 9.68
N ASP A 28 -0.41 24.92 8.83
CA ASP A 28 -0.84 24.98 7.44
C ASP A 28 -2.35 25.24 7.38
N THR A 29 -2.74 26.30 6.66
CA THR A 29 -4.14 26.75 6.52
C THR A 29 -4.85 26.09 5.35
N SER A 30 -4.17 25.25 4.56
CA SER A 30 -4.80 24.51 3.48
C SER A 30 -5.79 23.47 4.02
N HIS A 31 -6.85 23.20 3.24
CA HIS A 31 -7.87 22.22 3.62
C HIS A 31 -7.29 20.80 3.77
N PHE A 32 -6.19 20.52 3.05
CA PHE A 32 -5.42 19.27 3.11
C PHE A 32 -3.96 19.58 3.43
N PRO A 33 -3.61 19.78 4.72
CA PRO A 33 -2.28 20.18 5.10
C PRO A 33 -1.27 19.06 4.86
N LEU A 34 -0.11 19.42 4.28
CA LEU A 34 0.97 18.46 4.07
C LEU A 34 1.56 18.06 5.42
N ARG A 35 1.58 16.76 5.69
CA ARG A 35 2.15 16.21 6.91
C ARG A 35 3.47 15.54 6.60
N ASP A 36 4.52 16.04 7.23
CA ASP A 36 5.80 15.38 7.13
C ASP A 36 5.80 14.08 7.95
N ARG A 37 6.46 13.05 7.41
CA ARG A 37 6.62 11.75 8.06
C ARG A 37 7.44 11.93 9.34
N ARG A 38 7.15 11.22 10.43
CA ARG A 38 8.01 11.23 11.62
C ARG A 38 8.63 9.84 11.80
N GLY A 39 9.93 9.71 11.53
CA GLY A 39 10.71 8.46 11.65
C GLY A 39 11.33 7.99 10.33
N ASP A 40 11.54 6.68 10.20
CA ASP A 40 12.18 6.01 9.05
C ASP A 40 11.17 5.43 8.05
N PRO A 41 11.53 5.27 6.76
CA PRO A 41 10.55 4.99 5.71
C PRO A 41 10.04 3.55 5.71
N TYR A 42 10.58 2.67 6.55
CA TYR A 42 10.25 1.25 6.54
C TYR A 42 9.41 0.83 7.75
N SER A 43 9.67 1.40 8.94
CA SER A 43 8.90 1.10 10.15
C SER A 43 7.69 2.02 10.34
N THR A 44 7.75 3.25 9.81
CA THR A 44 6.64 4.20 10.00
C THR A 44 5.48 3.84 9.08
N THR A 45 4.32 3.60 9.68
CA THR A 45 3.08 3.38 8.94
C THR A 45 2.76 4.63 8.13
N HIS A 46 2.97 4.55 6.83
CA HIS A 46 2.51 5.56 5.90
C HIS A 46 0.98 5.53 5.93
N ARG A 47 0.36 6.67 6.27
CA ARG A 47 -1.08 6.80 6.07
C ARG A 47 -1.32 6.68 4.57
N ARG A 48 -2.10 5.67 4.17
CA ARG A 48 -2.47 5.45 2.77
C ARG A 48 -3.52 6.49 2.38
N ASN A 49 -3.08 7.72 2.13
CA ASN A 49 -3.90 8.74 1.50
C ASN A 49 -3.46 8.88 0.05
N SER A 50 -4.38 8.68 -0.90
CA SER A 50 -4.09 8.81 -2.33
C SER A 50 -3.75 10.24 -2.76
N PHE A 51 -4.08 11.23 -1.93
CA PHE A 51 -3.79 12.65 -2.17
C PHE A 51 -2.43 13.10 -1.58
N ASP A 52 -1.81 12.29 -0.72
CA ASP A 52 -0.48 12.62 -0.19
C ASP A 52 0.57 12.31 -1.27
N PHE A 53 1.61 13.16 -1.33
CA PHE A 53 2.72 12.91 -2.24
C PHE A 53 3.44 11.62 -1.84
N SER A 54 3.63 10.72 -2.81
CA SER A 54 4.58 9.62 -2.65
C SER A 54 6.00 10.18 -2.57
N ASP A 55 6.90 9.44 -1.92
CA ASP A 55 8.30 9.79 -1.89
C ASP A 55 8.81 9.97 -3.33
N THR A 56 9.22 11.18 -3.65
CA THR A 56 9.70 11.52 -5.00
C THR A 56 11.07 10.86 -5.23
N SER A 57 11.40 10.63 -6.50
CA SER A 57 12.70 10.06 -6.91
C SER A 57 13.91 10.92 -6.53
N TYR A 58 13.68 12.14 -6.03
CA TYR A 58 14.69 13.07 -5.51
C TYR A 58 15.29 12.61 -4.18
N ILE A 59 14.51 11.92 -3.33
CA ILE A 59 15.03 11.37 -2.08
C ILE A 59 15.73 10.04 -2.40
N LYS A 60 17.06 10.04 -2.32
CA LYS A 60 17.87 8.84 -2.52
C LYS A 60 18.02 8.09 -1.21
N ARG A 61 17.65 6.81 -1.22
CA ARG A 61 17.76 5.92 -0.08
C ARG A 61 18.85 4.90 -0.32
N SER A 62 19.76 4.75 0.64
CA SER A 62 20.79 3.72 0.62
C SER A 62 20.82 2.97 1.94
N VAL A 63 21.03 1.67 1.88
CA VAL A 63 21.27 0.83 3.05
C VAL A 63 22.77 0.59 3.16
N GLN A 64 23.36 0.89 4.31
CA GLN A 64 24.76 0.66 4.61
C GLN A 64 24.90 -0.31 5.78
N TYR A 65 25.77 -1.31 5.64
CA TYR A 65 26.04 -2.29 6.70
C TYR A 65 27.30 -1.91 7.46
N ASP A 66 27.23 -1.88 8.79
CA ASP A 66 28.40 -1.72 9.66
C ASP A 66 28.80 -3.08 10.26
N PRO A 67 29.98 -3.63 9.89
CA PRO A 67 30.44 -4.92 10.39
C PRO A 67 30.80 -4.93 11.88
N LYS A 68 31.09 -3.77 12.50
CA LYS A 68 31.47 -3.70 13.92
C LYS A 68 30.26 -3.86 14.83
N THR A 69 29.21 -3.10 14.54
CA THR A 69 27.96 -3.12 15.30
C THR A 69 26.99 -4.18 14.79
N LYS A 70 27.24 -4.74 13.60
CA LYS A 70 26.35 -5.67 12.87
C LYS A 70 24.96 -5.07 12.60
N GLN A 71 24.92 -3.76 12.41
CA GLN A 71 23.68 -3.02 12.16
C GLN A 71 23.59 -2.56 10.71
N TYR A 72 22.36 -2.39 10.25
CA TYR A 72 22.02 -1.83 8.95
C TYR A 72 21.52 -0.40 9.13
N TYR A 73 22.14 0.55 8.45
CA TYR A 73 21.77 1.97 8.48
C TYR A 73 21.02 2.35 7.22
N ILE A 74 19.84 2.92 7.39
CA ILE A 74 19.05 3.48 6.31
C ILE A 74 19.33 4.97 6.23
N ILE A 75 19.93 5.39 5.13
CA ILE A 75 20.37 6.77 4.88
C ILE A 75 19.51 7.35 3.78
N GLU A 76 18.89 8.50 4.06
CA GLU A 76 18.11 9.28 3.10
C GLU A 76 18.87 10.57 2.77
N LYS A 77 19.14 10.81 1.48
CA LYS A 77 19.83 12.00 0.99
C LYS A 77 19.01 12.73 -0.08
N ILE A 78 19.13 14.05 -0.09
CA ILE A 78 18.65 14.91 -1.18
C ILE A 78 19.89 15.62 -1.73
N GLY A 79 20.28 15.28 -2.95
CA GLY A 79 21.61 15.65 -3.46
C GLY A 79 22.70 15.06 -2.56
N ASP A 80 23.55 15.92 -2.00
CA ASP A 80 24.64 15.53 -1.11
C ASP A 80 24.31 15.67 0.39
N THR A 81 23.15 16.25 0.72
CA THR A 81 22.75 16.52 2.10
C THR A 81 21.89 15.40 2.66
N TYR A 82 22.14 15.02 3.92
CA TYR A 82 21.29 14.09 4.66
C TYR A 82 19.91 14.73 4.87
N TYR A 83 18.87 14.10 4.33
CA TYR A 83 17.49 14.53 4.52
C TYR A 83 17.05 14.33 5.98
N ARG A 84 17.46 13.21 6.57
CA ARG A 84 17.08 12.76 7.91
C ARG A 84 18.21 12.03 8.61
N THR A 85 18.08 11.90 9.93
CA THR A 85 18.97 11.08 10.74
C THR A 85 18.90 9.61 10.30
N PRO A 86 20.04 8.96 10.04
CA PRO A 86 20.06 7.56 9.68
C PRO A 86 19.43 6.70 10.76
N THR A 87 18.60 5.74 10.35
CA THR A 87 17.96 4.80 11.29
C THR A 87 18.69 3.46 11.25
N ALA A 88 19.01 2.94 12.43
CA ALA A 88 19.73 1.67 12.58
C ALA A 88 18.76 0.51 12.81
N PHE A 89 19.03 -0.62 12.16
CA PHE A 89 18.27 -1.86 12.27
C PHE A 89 19.20 -3.01 12.62
N SER A 90 18.70 -3.95 13.42
CA SER A 90 19.36 -5.25 13.55
C SER A 90 19.25 -6.03 12.23
N MET A 91 20.12 -7.02 12.04
CA MET A 91 20.04 -7.91 10.87
C MET A 91 18.67 -8.59 10.76
N GLN A 92 18.11 -9.05 11.88
CA GLN A 92 16.84 -9.74 11.89
C GLN A 92 15.69 -8.80 11.49
N ASP A 93 15.67 -7.58 12.03
CA ASP A 93 14.64 -6.60 11.71
C ASP A 93 14.71 -6.18 10.24
N PHE A 94 15.93 -5.97 9.74
CA PHE A 94 16.15 -5.63 8.34
C PHE A 94 15.65 -6.72 7.39
N LEU A 95 15.94 -7.99 7.68
CA LEU A 95 15.46 -9.12 6.88
C LEU A 95 13.93 -9.24 6.89
N GLN A 96 13.30 -9.01 8.03
CA GLN A 96 11.83 -9.00 8.12
C GLN A 96 11.23 -7.85 7.31
N LEU A 97 11.81 -6.64 7.42
CA LEU A 97 11.37 -5.48 6.64
C LEU A 97 11.50 -5.72 5.13
N GLN A 98 12.64 -6.27 4.70
CA GLN A 98 12.90 -6.60 3.30
C GLN A 98 11.93 -7.67 2.81
N GLY A 99 11.71 -8.74 3.58
CA GLY A 99 10.78 -9.81 3.23
C GLY A 99 9.34 -9.30 3.06
N ARG A 100 8.86 -8.43 3.95
CA ARG A 100 7.54 -7.79 3.82
C ARG A 100 7.43 -6.97 2.53
N LYS A 101 8.47 -6.21 2.18
CA LYS A 101 8.50 -5.41 0.97
C LYS A 101 8.48 -6.30 -0.28
N ASP A 102 9.27 -7.37 -0.30
CA ASP A 102 9.33 -8.29 -1.43
C ASP A 102 8.00 -9.02 -1.64
N GLU A 103 7.31 -9.38 -0.56
CA GLU A 103 5.96 -9.95 -0.60
C GLU A 103 4.94 -8.97 -1.20
N GLU A 104 4.92 -7.72 -0.72
CA GLU A 104 4.05 -6.68 -1.28
C GLU A 104 4.30 -6.46 -2.78
N ASP A 105 5.56 -6.38 -3.19
CA ASP A 105 5.94 -6.16 -4.58
C ASP A 105 5.64 -7.39 -5.46
N TYR A 106 5.77 -8.60 -4.91
CA TYR A 106 5.34 -9.83 -5.57
C TYR A 106 3.84 -9.82 -5.83
N PHE A 107 3.01 -9.51 -4.83
CA PHE A 107 1.56 -9.47 -5.01
C PHE A 107 1.12 -8.35 -5.95
N LYS A 108 1.76 -7.17 -5.92
CA LYS A 108 1.52 -6.10 -6.90
C LYS A 108 1.80 -6.56 -8.32
N LYS A 109 2.96 -7.20 -8.57
CA LYS A 109 3.32 -7.76 -9.88
C LYS A 109 2.31 -8.82 -10.32
N LYS A 110 1.96 -9.75 -9.43
CA LYS A 110 0.97 -10.80 -9.70
C LYS A 110 -0.40 -10.21 -10.06
N ALA A 111 -0.87 -9.20 -9.33
CA ALA A 111 -2.12 -8.52 -9.61
C ALA A 111 -2.10 -7.78 -10.96
N ALA A 112 -0.98 -7.13 -11.30
CA ALA A 112 -0.79 -6.46 -12.58
C ALA A 112 -0.82 -7.47 -13.75
N LEU A 113 -0.15 -8.62 -13.61
CA LEU A 113 -0.19 -9.70 -14.60
C LEU A 113 -1.62 -10.25 -14.78
N LEU A 114 -2.32 -10.54 -13.69
CA LEU A 114 -3.71 -10.98 -13.76
C LEU A 114 -4.63 -9.92 -14.39
N SER A 115 -4.40 -8.64 -14.09
CA SER A 115 -5.15 -7.54 -14.68
C SER A 115 -4.91 -7.45 -16.18
N ASP A 116 -3.67 -7.60 -16.65
CA ASP A 116 -3.33 -7.59 -18.07
C ASP A 116 -3.92 -8.81 -18.81
N MET A 117 -3.81 -10.00 -18.22
CA MET A 117 -4.44 -11.21 -18.77
C MET A 117 -5.97 -11.11 -18.83
N ASN A 118 -6.59 -10.47 -17.83
CA ASN A 118 -8.05 -10.30 -17.75
C ASN A 118 -8.55 -9.06 -18.52
N ARG A 119 -7.65 -8.18 -18.98
CA ARG A 119 -7.94 -7.09 -19.91
C ARG A 119 -8.11 -7.65 -21.32
N ARG A 120 -9.07 -8.57 -21.45
CA ARG A 120 -9.74 -9.03 -22.67
C ARG A 120 -8.82 -9.13 -23.89
N LEU A 121 -8.33 -10.34 -24.11
CA LEU A 121 -8.13 -10.94 -25.43
C LEU A 121 -9.08 -10.28 -26.44
N PHE A 122 -8.47 -9.60 -27.42
CA PHE A 122 -9.03 -9.21 -28.71
C PHE A 122 -10.42 -9.82 -28.93
N LYS A 123 -11.51 -9.06 -28.73
CA LYS A 123 -12.81 -9.51 -29.23
C LYS A 123 -12.64 -9.63 -30.74
N PRO A 124 -12.62 -10.84 -31.34
CA PRO A 124 -12.58 -10.90 -32.79
C PRO A 124 -13.77 -10.11 -33.27
N LYS A 125 -13.54 -9.10 -34.11
CA LYS A 125 -14.63 -8.47 -34.83
C LYS A 125 -15.21 -9.56 -35.70
N PHE A 126 -16.28 -10.22 -35.25
CA PHE A 126 -17.02 -11.18 -36.06
C PHE A 126 -17.54 -10.41 -37.26
N ARG A 127 -16.82 -10.47 -38.38
CA ARG A 127 -17.31 -10.02 -39.68
C ARG A 127 -18.28 -11.09 -40.13
N VAL A 128 -19.53 -10.95 -39.71
CA VAL A 128 -20.59 -11.82 -40.17
C VAL A 128 -20.80 -11.52 -41.65
N SER A 129 -20.43 -12.46 -42.53
CA SER A 129 -20.80 -12.37 -43.94
C SER A 129 -22.31 -12.51 -44.03
N SER A 130 -22.97 -11.48 -44.55
CA SER A 130 -24.43 -11.35 -44.58
C SER A 130 -25.14 -12.58 -45.17
N GLY A 131 -24.51 -13.31 -46.10
CA GLY A 131 -25.13 -14.46 -46.76
C GLY A 131 -25.50 -15.63 -45.85
N TRP A 132 -24.62 -16.05 -44.92
CA TRP A 132 -24.90 -17.21 -44.06
C TRP A 132 -25.72 -16.83 -42.83
N PHE A 133 -25.46 -15.66 -42.24
CA PHE A 133 -26.21 -15.13 -41.10
C PHE A 133 -27.67 -14.89 -41.46
N ASN A 134 -27.95 -14.37 -42.67
CA ASN A 134 -29.31 -14.19 -43.13
C ASN A 134 -30.08 -15.51 -43.25
N ARG A 135 -29.40 -16.60 -43.63
CA ARG A 135 -29.99 -17.94 -43.72
C ARG A 135 -30.31 -18.56 -42.37
N ILE A 136 -29.50 -18.31 -41.35
CA ILE A 136 -29.72 -18.88 -40.01
C ILE A 136 -30.61 -18.03 -39.10
N MET A 137 -30.64 -16.70 -39.28
CA MET A 137 -31.42 -15.78 -38.44
C MET A 137 -32.72 -15.32 -39.09
N GLY A 138 -33.02 -15.75 -40.31
CA GLY A 138 -34.29 -15.45 -40.98
C GLY A 138 -34.48 -13.97 -41.34
N VAL A 139 -33.41 -13.17 -41.42
CA VAL A 139 -33.50 -11.79 -41.93
C VAL A 139 -33.59 -11.82 -43.45
N GLY A 140 -34.73 -11.38 -43.97
CA GLY A 140 -34.94 -11.21 -45.41
C GLY A 140 -34.03 -10.12 -46.01
N PRO A 141 -34.00 -9.97 -47.34
CA PRO A 141 -33.22 -8.93 -48.05
C PRO A 141 -33.44 -7.51 -47.51
N ASP A 142 -34.58 -7.29 -46.85
CA ASP A 142 -35.06 -6.01 -46.33
C ASP A 142 -34.57 -5.72 -44.89
N GLY A 143 -33.70 -6.56 -44.32
CA GLY A 143 -33.06 -6.34 -43.02
C GLY A 143 -34.00 -6.43 -41.80
N LYS A 144 -35.24 -6.91 -41.99
CA LYS A 144 -36.22 -7.07 -40.91
C LYS A 144 -36.19 -8.49 -40.35
N LEU A 145 -36.11 -8.54 -39.02
CA LEU A 145 -35.93 -9.75 -38.21
C LEU A 145 -37.31 -10.25 -37.77
N ASN A 146 -37.92 -11.18 -38.52
CA ASN A 146 -39.13 -11.86 -38.08
C ASN A 146 -38.72 -13.05 -37.20
N ILE A 147 -38.42 -12.77 -35.93
CA ILE A 147 -38.16 -13.78 -34.91
C ILE A 147 -39.50 -14.19 -34.31
N ASP A 148 -39.95 -15.40 -34.65
CA ASP A 148 -41.01 -16.08 -33.94
C ASP A 148 -40.41 -17.29 -33.20
N ILE A 149 -39.85 -17.02 -32.02
CA ILE A 149 -39.28 -18.07 -31.16
C ILE A 149 -40.35 -18.46 -30.15
N HIS A 150 -40.79 -19.71 -30.24
CA HIS A 150 -41.62 -20.36 -29.23
C HIS A 150 -40.72 -21.25 -28.36
N PRO A 151 -40.10 -20.75 -27.28
CA PRO A 151 -39.32 -21.59 -26.40
C PRO A 151 -40.28 -22.44 -25.57
N SER A 152 -40.53 -23.67 -26.01
CA SER A 152 -41.26 -24.67 -25.23
C SER A 152 -40.27 -25.56 -24.49
N GLY A 153 -40.39 -25.58 -23.16
CA GLY A 153 -39.52 -26.39 -22.30
C GLY A 153 -39.25 -25.68 -20.97
N TYR A 154 -39.20 -26.46 -19.90
CA TYR A 154 -38.86 -26.00 -18.56
C TYR A 154 -37.45 -26.45 -18.22
N VAL A 155 -36.60 -25.53 -17.78
CA VAL A 155 -35.23 -25.84 -17.34
C VAL A 155 -35.08 -25.38 -15.90
N ASP A 156 -35.00 -26.33 -14.98
CA ASP A 156 -34.72 -26.07 -13.57
C ASP A 156 -33.24 -26.29 -13.27
N PHE A 157 -32.61 -25.29 -12.65
CA PHE A 157 -31.23 -25.37 -12.19
C PHE A 157 -31.20 -25.36 -10.66
N LEU A 158 -30.71 -26.44 -10.05
CA LEU A 158 -30.54 -26.56 -8.62
C LEU A 158 -29.04 -26.55 -8.28
N ALA A 159 -28.57 -25.42 -7.73
CA ALA A 159 -27.21 -25.29 -7.21
C ALA A 159 -27.24 -25.39 -5.67
N GLY A 160 -26.70 -26.47 -5.11
CA GLY A 160 -26.61 -26.68 -3.67
C GLY A 160 -25.24 -27.21 -3.27
N TYR A 161 -24.68 -26.71 -2.18
CA TYR A 161 -23.49 -27.25 -1.54
C TYR A 161 -23.90 -27.86 -0.19
N GLN A 162 -23.70 -29.17 -0.03
CA GLN A 162 -24.04 -29.89 1.20
C GLN A 162 -22.74 -30.29 1.91
N GLY A 163 -22.42 -29.59 2.99
CA GLY A 163 -21.34 -29.95 3.92
C GLY A 163 -21.90 -30.13 5.32
N GLN A 164 -21.73 -31.32 5.90
CA GLN A 164 -22.11 -31.60 7.28
C GLN A 164 -20.85 -31.61 8.16
N LYS A 165 -20.72 -30.63 9.07
CA LYS A 165 -19.66 -30.64 10.08
C LYS A 165 -20.19 -31.29 11.36
N VAL A 166 -19.80 -32.54 11.60
CA VAL A 166 -20.16 -33.27 12.83
C VAL A 166 -19.01 -33.15 13.82
N ASN A 167 -19.20 -32.35 14.88
CA ASN A 167 -18.28 -32.30 16.01
C ASN A 167 -18.81 -33.25 17.10
N ASN A 168 -18.70 -34.55 16.88
CA ASN A 168 -18.99 -35.53 17.92
C ASN A 168 -17.67 -35.97 18.58
N PRO A 169 -17.41 -35.62 19.86
CA PRO A 169 -16.14 -35.93 20.53
C PRO A 169 -15.93 -37.42 20.86
N THR A 170 -16.83 -38.33 20.47
CA THR A 170 -16.75 -39.76 20.79
C THR A 170 -16.46 -40.68 19.60
N LEU A 171 -16.19 -40.16 18.40
CA LEU A 171 -15.83 -41.00 17.24
C LEU A 171 -14.44 -40.65 16.69
N PRO A 172 -13.55 -41.64 16.48
CA PRO A 172 -12.21 -41.39 15.96
C PRO A 172 -12.24 -41.03 14.47
N GLU A 173 -11.41 -40.04 14.13
CA GLU A 173 -11.17 -39.55 12.78
C GLU A 173 -10.67 -40.70 11.89
N ARG A 174 -11.38 -41.01 10.80
CA ARG A 174 -10.92 -41.99 9.81
C ARG A 174 -10.28 -41.24 8.64
N ALA A 175 -9.10 -41.74 8.24
CA ALA A 175 -8.31 -41.33 7.09
C ALA A 175 -9.07 -41.49 5.76
#